data_AF-A0A9P9YDF1-F1
#
_entry.id   AF-A0A9P9YDF1-F1
#
_cell.length_a   1.000
_cell.length_b   1.000
_cell.length_c   1.000
_cell.angle_alpha   90.00
_cell.angle_beta   90.00
_cell.angle_gamma   90.00
#
_symmetry.space_group_name_H-M   'P 1'
#
loop_
_entity.id
_entity.type
_entity.pdbx_description
1 polymer ?
#
loop_
_entity_poly.entity_id
_entity_poly.type
_entity_poly.pdbx_seq_one_letter_code
_entity_poly.pdbx_strand_id
1 'polypeptide(L)'
;MHLGYLAILTILRLLQGRCKVESRLPRWVVPLHYRLDIVTRINQPYQPFGGTATIELRSERATKSLVLNSRDLEIGKRRSTTLAVKGGKAVPAARVDLNTKLNRMTVHLTSALKINTTYVLKVDFTSVLRRDNTGFYSSSYVDHNTTLAQWLAATQFEPNHARAAFPCFDDPIFRTPFKINLAHPHQYRALSNMPVRRTIRQ
;
A
#
# COMPACT_ATOMS: atom_id res chain seq x y z
N MET A 1 3.57 -58.68 39.88
CA MET A 1 2.88 -57.36 39.90
C MET A 1 3.68 -56.39 39.05
N HIS A 2 3.02 -55.90 38.00
CA HIS A 2 3.29 -54.77 37.11
C HIS A 2 4.71 -54.40 36.62
N LEU A 3 4.97 -54.86 35.38
CA LEU A 3 5.36 -54.08 34.20
C LEU A 3 6.36 -52.92 34.37
N GLY A 4 7.60 -53.19 33.95
CA GLY A 4 8.46 -52.19 33.35
C GLY A 4 7.95 -51.83 31.94
N TYR A 5 7.45 -50.61 31.80
CA TYR A 5 7.11 -49.97 30.53
C TYR A 5 7.10 -48.46 30.78
N LEU A 6 8.24 -47.77 30.64
CA LEU A 6 8.23 -46.32 30.43
C LEU A 6 9.53 -45.82 29.79
N ALA A 7 10.04 -46.55 28.79
CA ALA A 7 11.16 -46.14 27.96
C ALA A 7 10.77 -46.11 26.48
N ILE A 8 9.58 -45.60 26.15
CA ILE A 8 9.17 -45.31 24.76
C ILE A 8 8.24 -44.09 24.78
N LEU A 9 8.80 -42.89 24.74
CA LEU A 9 8.14 -41.70 24.16
C LEU A 9 9.17 -40.59 23.88
N THR A 10 10.32 -41.00 23.38
CA THR A 10 11.22 -40.13 22.61
C THR A 10 10.59 -39.93 21.22
N ILE A 11 10.46 -38.67 20.83
CA ILE A 11 10.61 -38.21 19.44
C ILE A 11 9.46 -38.58 18.49
N LEU A 12 8.42 -37.75 18.47
CA LEU A 12 7.86 -37.27 17.20
C LEU A 12 7.01 -35.98 17.36
N ARG A 13 7.60 -34.92 17.96
CA ARG A 13 7.17 -33.55 17.58
C ARG A 13 7.80 -33.23 16.22
N LEU A 14 7.27 -33.88 15.17
CA LEU A 14 7.53 -33.48 13.79
C LEU A 14 6.98 -32.06 13.62
N LEU A 15 7.90 -31.10 13.67
CA LEU A 15 7.96 -29.93 12.81
C LEU A 15 6.60 -29.46 12.28
N GLN A 16 5.75 -28.95 13.18
CA GLN A 16 5.05 -27.72 12.82
C GLN A 16 6.14 -26.65 12.77
N GLY A 17 6.82 -26.58 11.62
CA GLY A 17 7.54 -25.39 11.23
C GLY A 17 6.53 -24.27 11.31
N ARG A 18 6.50 -23.57 12.45
CA ARG A 18 5.93 -22.23 12.52
C ARG A 18 6.77 -21.44 11.53
N CYS A 19 6.31 -21.38 10.29
CA CYS A 19 6.80 -20.42 9.32
C CYS A 19 6.57 -19.08 9.99
N LYS A 20 7.63 -18.57 10.63
CA LYS A 20 7.60 -17.32 11.38
C LYS A 20 7.16 -16.30 10.36
N VAL A 21 5.91 -15.85 10.45
CA VAL A 21 5.37 -14.88 9.51
C VAL A 21 6.26 -13.67 9.61
N GLU A 22 7.10 -13.47 8.59
CA GLU A 22 8.13 -12.46 8.64
C GLU A 22 7.43 -11.11 8.68
N SER A 23 7.54 -10.41 9.82
CA SER A 23 6.80 -9.17 10.11
C SER A 23 7.21 -8.02 9.18
N ARG A 24 8.44 -8.07 8.64
CA ARG A 24 8.99 -7.06 7.73
C ARG A 24 8.82 -7.45 6.27
N LEU A 25 8.84 -6.45 5.39
CA LEU A 25 8.84 -6.68 3.95
C LEU A 25 10.21 -7.20 3.48
N PRO A 26 10.23 -8.00 2.41
CA PRO A 26 11.47 -8.38 1.75
C PRO A 26 12.31 -7.17 1.33
N ARG A 27 13.61 -7.20 1.64
CA ARG A 27 14.53 -6.08 1.35
C ARG A 27 15.12 -6.09 -0.06
N TRP A 28 14.97 -7.19 -0.80
CA TRP A 28 15.52 -7.33 -2.15
C TRP A 28 14.64 -6.70 -3.24
N VAL A 29 13.56 -6.02 -2.86
CA VAL A 29 12.77 -5.18 -3.75
C VAL A 29 12.86 -3.76 -3.20
N VAL A 30 13.53 -2.89 -3.94
CA VAL A 30 13.85 -1.53 -3.49
C VAL A 30 13.00 -0.53 -4.29
N PRO A 31 12.08 0.22 -3.67
CA PRO A 31 11.39 1.31 -4.34
C PRO A 31 12.37 2.45 -4.66
N LEU A 32 12.20 3.04 -5.84
CA LEU A 32 13.06 4.09 -6.39
C LEU A 32 12.31 5.42 -6.57
N HIS A 33 11.04 5.37 -6.96
CA HIS A 33 10.21 6.56 -7.14
C HIS A 33 8.73 6.21 -7.01
N TYR A 34 7.96 7.09 -6.37
CA TYR A 34 6.52 7.03 -6.33
C TYR A 34 5.90 8.13 -7.17
N ARG A 35 4.85 7.78 -7.92
CA ARG A 35 3.83 8.72 -8.38
C ARG A 35 2.49 8.30 -7.80
N LEU A 36 1.86 9.21 -7.08
CA LEU A 36 0.52 9.05 -6.53
C LEU A 36 -0.42 9.99 -7.27
N ASP A 37 -1.39 9.41 -7.94
CA ASP A 37 -2.49 10.15 -8.58
C ASP A 37 -3.74 9.87 -7.75
N ILE A 38 -4.17 10.82 -6.92
CA ILE A 38 -5.27 10.66 -5.96
C ILE A 38 -6.45 11.54 -6.38
N VAL A 39 -7.65 10.98 -6.31
CA VAL A 39 -8.92 11.68 -6.49
C VAL A 39 -9.72 11.55 -5.20
N THR A 40 -10.19 12.67 -4.67
CA THR A 40 -10.96 12.69 -3.42
C THR A 40 -12.12 13.68 -3.48
N ARG A 41 -13.13 13.41 -2.66
CA ARG A 41 -14.20 14.36 -2.31
C ARG A 41 -14.15 14.54 -0.80
N ILE A 42 -14.40 15.77 -0.34
CA ILE A 42 -14.25 16.13 1.08
C ILE A 42 -15.38 16.98 1.63
N ASN A 43 -16.59 16.94 1.05
CA ASN A 43 -17.70 17.80 1.52
C ASN A 43 -18.57 17.19 2.63
N GLN A 44 -18.27 15.96 3.08
CA GLN A 44 -18.97 15.28 4.18
C GLN A 44 -18.06 14.16 4.75
N PRO A 45 -18.40 13.49 5.87
CA PRO A 45 -17.59 12.39 6.39
C PRO A 45 -17.70 11.15 5.50
N TYR A 46 -16.72 10.24 5.60
CA TYR A 46 -16.74 8.95 4.91
C TYR A 46 -16.81 8.99 3.39
N GLN A 47 -16.31 10.05 2.77
CA GLN A 47 -16.31 10.11 1.32
C GLN A 47 -15.31 9.15 0.69
N PRO A 48 -15.66 8.58 -0.47
CA PRO A 48 -14.74 7.74 -1.20
C PRO A 48 -13.56 8.55 -1.71
N PHE A 49 -12.41 7.92 -1.72
CA PHE A 49 -11.25 8.37 -2.46
C PHE A 49 -10.64 7.19 -3.19
N GLY A 50 -9.82 7.48 -4.18
CA GLY A 50 -9.11 6.44 -4.91
C GLY A 50 -8.08 7.03 -5.82
N GLY A 51 -7.48 6.18 -6.64
CA GLY A 51 -6.46 6.63 -7.56
C GLY A 51 -5.49 5.52 -7.94
N THR A 52 -4.31 5.94 -8.40
CA THR A 52 -3.27 5.05 -8.88
C THR A 52 -1.96 5.32 -8.15
N ALA A 53 -1.40 4.26 -7.55
CA ALA A 53 -0.03 4.24 -7.07
C ALA A 53 0.87 3.64 -8.14
N THR A 54 1.72 4.46 -8.75
CA THR A 54 2.79 4.02 -9.65
C THR A 54 4.11 4.00 -8.91
N ILE A 55 4.73 2.83 -8.81
CA ILE A 55 5.94 2.58 -8.04
C ILE A 55 7.02 2.08 -9.00
N GLU A 56 8.06 2.87 -9.18
CA GLU A 56 9.29 2.39 -9.78
C GLU A 56 10.09 1.62 -8.73
N LEU A 57 10.50 0.40 -9.04
CA LEU A 57 11.21 -0.47 -8.11
C LEU A 57 12.33 -1.24 -8.81
N ARG A 58 13.39 -1.59 -8.07
CA ARG A 58 14.48 -2.46 -8.54
C ARG A 58 14.43 -3.77 -7.78
N SER A 59 14.59 -4.87 -8.52
CA SER A 59 14.76 -6.19 -7.93
C SER A 59 16.24 -6.51 -7.77
N GLU A 60 16.70 -6.78 -6.56
CA GLU A 60 18.09 -7.13 -6.24
C GLU A 60 18.30 -8.64 -6.13
N ARG A 61 17.20 -9.42 -6.09
CA ARG A 61 17.19 -10.88 -6.13
C ARG A 61 16.05 -11.38 -7.00
N ALA A 62 16.29 -12.47 -7.71
CA ALA A 62 15.24 -13.12 -8.47
C ALA A 62 14.07 -13.51 -7.57
N THR A 63 12.87 -13.02 -7.86
CA THR A 63 11.66 -13.28 -7.07
C THR A 63 10.44 -13.41 -7.98
N LYS A 64 9.51 -14.29 -7.62
CA LYS A 64 8.21 -14.44 -8.28
C LYS A 64 7.08 -13.74 -7.53
N SER A 65 7.41 -12.95 -6.51
CA SER A 65 6.42 -12.19 -5.73
C SER A 65 6.91 -10.79 -5.42
N LEU A 66 5.97 -9.84 -5.46
CA LEU A 66 6.11 -8.49 -4.93
C LEU A 66 5.15 -8.36 -3.75
N VAL A 67 5.67 -8.00 -2.58
CA VAL A 67 4.88 -7.85 -1.35
C VAL A 67 4.92 -6.38 -0.93
N LEU A 68 3.74 -5.79 -0.76
CA LEU A 68 3.54 -4.41 -0.31
C LEU A 68 2.64 -4.38 0.92
N ASN A 69 2.66 -3.29 1.66
CA ASN A 69 1.69 -3.02 2.70
C ASN A 69 0.42 -2.42 2.08
N SER A 70 -0.75 -2.90 2.52
CA SER A 70 -2.07 -2.44 2.09
C SER A 70 -3.10 -2.78 3.17
N ARG A 71 -3.89 -1.80 3.64
CA ARG A 71 -4.91 -1.96 4.69
C ARG A 71 -6.17 -1.23 4.28
N ASP A 72 -7.32 -1.90 4.36
CA ASP A 72 -8.63 -1.29 4.06
C ASP A 72 -8.70 -0.62 2.68
N LEU A 73 -7.94 -1.13 1.72
CA LEU A 73 -7.94 -0.69 0.32
C LEU A 73 -8.57 -1.76 -0.56
N GLU A 74 -9.49 -1.34 -1.42
CA GLU A 74 -10.04 -2.17 -2.47
C GLU A 74 -9.15 -2.07 -3.70
N ILE A 75 -8.62 -3.21 -4.15
CA ILE A 75 -7.89 -3.32 -5.41
C ILE A 75 -8.81 -4.04 -6.39
N GLY A 76 -9.30 -3.34 -7.43
CA GLY A 76 -10.27 -3.90 -8.38
C GLY A 76 -9.76 -5.16 -9.11
N LYS A 77 -10.63 -5.88 -9.81
CA LYS A 77 -10.27 -7.15 -10.50
C LYS A 77 -9.27 -6.95 -11.67
N ARG A 78 -8.46 -7.99 -11.95
CA ARG A 78 -7.49 -8.27 -13.05
C ARG A 78 -6.67 -7.14 -13.72
N ARG A 79 -7.20 -5.93 -13.94
CA ARG A 79 -6.51 -4.82 -14.61
C ARG A 79 -6.00 -3.72 -13.67
N SER A 80 -6.45 -3.71 -12.43
CA SER A 80 -6.04 -2.73 -11.41
C SER A 80 -4.60 -2.90 -10.92
N THR A 81 -3.89 -3.92 -11.40
CA THR A 81 -2.48 -4.12 -11.06
C THR A 81 -1.71 -4.53 -12.30
N THR A 82 -0.76 -3.71 -12.70
CA THR A 82 0.11 -3.99 -13.84
C THR A 82 1.57 -3.86 -13.45
N LEU A 83 2.40 -4.71 -14.04
CA LEU A 83 3.84 -4.67 -13.86
C LEU A 83 4.49 -4.70 -15.24
N ALA A 84 5.50 -3.86 -15.46
CA ALA A 84 6.31 -3.88 -16.68
C ALA A 84 7.76 -3.57 -16.34
N VAL A 85 8.68 -4.04 -17.18
CA VAL A 85 10.06 -3.52 -17.17
C VAL A 85 9.99 -2.03 -17.55
N LYS A 86 10.77 -1.17 -16.89
CA LYS A 86 10.77 0.27 -17.20
C LYS A 86 11.19 0.48 -18.66
N GLY A 87 10.31 1.07 -19.47
CA GLY A 87 10.51 1.24 -20.92
C GLY A 87 10.45 -0.05 -21.74
N GLY A 88 9.96 -1.15 -21.17
CA GLY A 88 9.98 -2.47 -21.79
C GLY A 88 8.63 -3.20 -21.73
N LYS A 89 8.71 -4.53 -21.86
CA LYS A 89 7.53 -5.41 -21.94
C LYS A 89 6.83 -5.58 -20.59
N ALA A 90 5.53 -5.86 -20.65
CA ALA A 90 4.73 -6.24 -19.49
C ALA A 90 5.24 -7.55 -18.87
N VAL A 91 5.15 -7.64 -17.55
CA VAL A 91 5.44 -8.84 -16.75
C VAL A 91 4.10 -9.38 -16.25
N PRO A 92 3.64 -10.55 -16.73
CA PRO A 92 2.32 -11.06 -16.36
C PRO A 92 2.23 -11.38 -14.87
N ALA A 93 1.22 -10.81 -14.21
CA ALA A 93 0.81 -11.20 -12.87
C ALA A 93 -0.11 -12.43 -12.98
N ALA A 94 0.21 -13.49 -12.24
CA ALA A 94 -0.61 -14.68 -12.11
C ALA A 94 -1.87 -14.40 -11.29
N ARG A 95 -1.70 -13.70 -10.15
CA ARG A 95 -2.78 -13.30 -9.24
C ARG A 95 -2.31 -12.24 -8.26
N VAL A 96 -3.27 -11.57 -7.64
CA VAL A 96 -3.05 -10.59 -6.57
C VAL A 96 -3.81 -11.07 -5.33
N ASP A 97 -3.10 -11.21 -4.22
CA ASP A 97 -3.66 -11.64 -2.93
C ASP A 97 -3.66 -10.46 -1.95
N LEU A 98 -4.79 -10.26 -1.26
CA LEU A 98 -4.90 -9.31 -0.16
C LEU A 98 -5.00 -10.10 1.15
N ASN A 99 -4.01 -9.93 2.02
CA ASN A 99 -3.98 -10.52 3.35
C ASN A 99 -4.31 -9.43 4.37
N THR A 100 -5.58 -9.40 4.79
CA THR A 100 -6.11 -8.42 5.75
C THR A 100 -5.50 -8.58 7.14
N LYS A 101 -5.18 -9.81 7.57
CA LYS A 101 -4.55 -10.07 8.87
C LYS A 101 -3.15 -9.45 8.97
N LEU A 102 -2.40 -9.45 7.88
CA LEU A 102 -1.05 -8.89 7.82
C LEU A 102 -0.99 -7.48 7.24
N ASN A 103 -2.13 -6.94 6.78
CA ASN A 103 -2.19 -5.69 6.02
C ASN A 103 -1.21 -5.69 4.84
N ARG A 104 -1.29 -6.74 4.00
CA ARG A 104 -0.39 -6.96 2.87
C ARG A 104 -1.11 -7.23 1.57
N MET A 105 -0.51 -6.75 0.49
CA MET A 105 -0.84 -7.10 -0.88
C MET A 105 0.34 -7.88 -1.47
N THR A 106 0.07 -9.05 -2.06
CA THR A 106 1.08 -9.85 -2.77
C THR A 106 0.71 -9.99 -4.23
N VAL A 107 1.58 -9.51 -5.12
CA VAL A 107 1.48 -9.75 -6.57
C VAL A 107 2.31 -10.97 -6.91
N HIS A 108 1.65 -12.06 -7.28
CA HIS A 108 2.31 -13.27 -7.75
C HIS A 108 2.58 -13.18 -9.25
N LEU A 109 3.79 -13.47 -9.67
CA LEU A 109 4.26 -13.33 -11.05
C LEU A 109 4.41 -14.70 -11.70
N THR A 110 4.16 -14.78 -13.01
CA THR A 110 4.36 -16.02 -13.77
C THR A 110 5.85 -16.34 -13.98
N SER A 111 6.68 -15.30 -14.04
CA SER A 111 8.13 -15.38 -14.23
C SER A 111 8.86 -14.60 -13.15
N ALA A 112 10.06 -15.04 -12.79
CA ALA A 112 10.87 -14.34 -11.81
C ALA A 112 11.34 -12.98 -12.36
N LEU A 113 11.37 -11.98 -11.49
CA LEU A 113 12.04 -10.71 -11.77
C LEU A 113 13.53 -10.95 -11.98
N LYS A 114 14.11 -10.20 -12.91
CA LYS A 114 15.55 -10.21 -13.19
C LYS A 114 16.25 -9.31 -12.19
N ILE A 115 17.41 -9.77 -11.76
CA ILE A 115 18.29 -9.02 -10.85
C ILE A 115 18.73 -7.72 -11.53
N ASN A 116 18.86 -6.66 -10.74
CA ASN A 116 19.27 -5.31 -11.16
C ASN A 116 18.44 -4.70 -12.29
N THR A 117 17.19 -5.16 -12.45
CA THR A 117 16.25 -4.63 -13.42
C THR A 117 15.23 -3.71 -12.74
N THR A 118 14.95 -2.57 -13.36
CA THR A 118 13.92 -1.63 -12.90
C THR A 118 12.57 -1.98 -13.51
N TYR A 119 11.55 -2.01 -12.67
CA TYR A 119 10.17 -2.27 -13.00
C TYR A 119 9.29 -1.11 -12.61
N VAL A 120 8.13 -1.02 -13.24
CA VAL A 120 7.07 -0.08 -12.91
C VAL A 120 5.84 -0.89 -12.53
N LEU A 121 5.50 -0.86 -11.24
CA LEU A 121 4.26 -1.42 -10.70
C LEU A 121 3.21 -0.30 -10.67
N LYS A 122 2.05 -0.52 -11.27
CA LYS A 122 0.89 0.36 -11.12
C LYS A 122 -0.21 -0.37 -10.40
N VAL A 123 -0.79 0.27 -9.38
CA VAL A 123 -1.89 -0.27 -8.61
C VAL A 123 -3.00 0.77 -8.52
N ASP A 124 -4.17 0.45 -9.07
CA ASP A 124 -5.38 1.23 -8.89
C ASP A 124 -6.10 0.77 -7.62
N PHE A 125 -6.51 1.73 -6.80
CA PHE A 125 -7.12 1.47 -5.50
C PHE A 125 -8.29 2.42 -5.22
N THR A 126 -9.22 1.95 -4.40
CA THR A 126 -10.30 2.75 -3.81
C THR A 126 -10.40 2.49 -2.32
N SER A 127 -10.87 3.47 -1.57
CA SER A 127 -11.17 3.36 -0.15
C SER A 127 -12.08 4.52 0.30
N VAL A 128 -12.33 4.64 1.59
CA VAL A 128 -13.12 5.72 2.20
C VAL A 128 -12.28 6.48 3.21
N LEU A 129 -12.49 7.79 3.29
CA LEU A 129 -11.82 8.63 4.28
C LEU A 129 -12.14 8.14 5.69
N ARG A 130 -11.09 7.93 6.48
CA ARG A 130 -11.19 7.46 7.87
C ARG A 130 -11.68 8.58 8.80
N ARG A 131 -12.04 8.22 10.03
CA ARG A 131 -12.44 9.17 11.10
C ARG A 131 -11.59 9.04 12.37
N ASP A 132 -10.63 8.13 12.38
CA ASP A 132 -9.79 7.84 13.54
C ASP A 132 -8.49 8.64 13.56
N ASN A 133 -8.40 9.71 12.77
CA ASN A 133 -7.20 10.54 12.60
C ASN A 133 -5.95 9.73 12.19
N THR A 134 -6.12 8.63 11.47
CA THR A 134 -5.02 7.84 10.89
C THR A 134 -5.16 7.69 9.39
N GLY A 135 -4.06 7.42 8.70
CA GLY A 135 -4.07 7.19 7.25
C GLY A 135 -4.51 8.44 6.51
N PHE A 136 -5.41 8.29 5.53
CA PHE A 136 -6.10 9.42 4.90
C PHE A 136 -7.51 9.54 5.51
N TYR A 137 -7.76 10.65 6.21
CA TYR A 137 -8.94 10.81 7.06
C TYR A 137 -9.65 12.14 6.80
N SER A 138 -10.95 12.17 7.10
CA SER A 138 -11.77 13.38 7.08
C SER A 138 -11.87 13.96 8.49
N SER A 139 -11.81 15.29 8.59
CA SER A 139 -12.09 16.04 9.82
C SER A 139 -12.96 17.26 9.49
N SER A 140 -13.44 17.94 10.51
CA SER A 140 -14.29 19.12 10.37
C SER A 140 -14.00 20.15 11.45
N TYR A 141 -14.23 21.41 11.14
CA TYR A 141 -14.19 22.53 12.08
C TYR A 141 -15.38 23.46 11.82
N VAL A 142 -15.75 24.28 12.80
CA VAL A 142 -16.77 25.30 12.62
C VAL A 142 -16.10 26.57 12.12
N ASP A 143 -16.53 27.08 10.97
CA ASP A 143 -16.09 28.37 10.48
C ASP A 143 -16.77 29.48 11.30
N HIS A 144 -15.97 30.30 11.97
CA HIS A 144 -16.47 31.37 12.83
C HIS A 144 -17.26 32.45 12.07
N ASN A 145 -17.03 32.64 10.77
CA ASN A 145 -17.73 33.63 9.98
C ASN A 145 -19.10 33.13 9.52
N THR A 146 -19.17 31.87 9.07
CA THR A 146 -20.40 31.29 8.52
C THR A 146 -21.21 30.52 9.55
N THR A 147 -20.62 30.16 10.70
CA THR A 147 -21.14 29.23 11.71
C THR A 147 -21.45 27.82 11.19
N LEU A 148 -21.00 27.50 9.97
CA LEU A 148 -21.20 26.21 9.32
C LEU A 148 -20.00 25.28 9.54
N ALA A 149 -20.28 23.99 9.60
CA ALA A 149 -19.24 22.96 9.61
C ALA A 149 -18.52 22.92 8.25
N GLN A 150 -17.21 23.13 8.27
CA GLN A 150 -16.32 22.98 7.13
C GLN A 150 -15.56 21.67 7.24
N TRP A 151 -15.51 20.94 6.14
CA TRP A 151 -14.85 19.65 6.06
C TRP A 151 -13.46 19.78 5.44
N LEU A 152 -12.54 18.92 5.89
CA LEU A 152 -11.20 18.79 5.33
C LEU A 152 -10.81 17.32 5.27
N ALA A 153 -9.82 17.01 4.43
CA ALA A 153 -9.11 15.74 4.50
C ALA A 153 -7.63 15.98 4.76
N ALA A 154 -7.05 15.13 5.61
CA ALA A 154 -5.68 15.22 6.04
C ALA A 154 -5.07 13.82 6.16
N THR A 155 -3.74 13.76 6.24
CA THR A 155 -3.00 12.50 6.36
C THR A 155 -2.21 12.43 7.65
N GLN A 156 -2.33 11.31 8.37
CA GLN A 156 -1.49 10.98 9.52
C GLN A 156 -0.95 9.57 9.33
N PHE A 157 0.31 9.46 8.87
CA PHE A 157 0.89 8.19 8.43
C PHE A 157 1.74 7.48 9.47
N GLU A 158 2.23 8.19 10.49
CA GLU A 158 3.04 7.53 11.52
C GLU A 158 2.19 6.69 12.47
N PRO A 159 2.70 5.52 12.91
CA PRO A 159 3.96 4.90 12.49
C PRO A 159 3.84 4.04 11.21
N ASN A 160 2.64 3.58 10.86
CA ASN A 160 2.42 2.58 9.79
C ASN A 160 1.04 2.69 9.11
N HIS A 161 0.53 3.91 8.99
CA HIS A 161 -0.81 4.19 8.47
C HIS A 161 -0.82 4.65 7.02
N ALA A 162 0.33 4.87 6.38
CA ALA A 162 0.42 5.15 4.93
C ALA A 162 -0.23 4.03 4.10
N ARG A 163 -0.09 2.77 4.55
CA ARG A 163 -0.71 1.59 3.92
C ARG A 163 -2.24 1.62 3.87
N ALA A 164 -2.88 2.52 4.61
CA ALA A 164 -4.34 2.73 4.60
C ALA A 164 -4.78 3.83 3.64
N ALA A 165 -3.83 4.55 3.04
CA ALA A 165 -4.10 5.58 2.04
C ALA A 165 -3.74 5.10 0.63
N PHE A 166 -2.69 4.31 0.47
CA PHE A 166 -2.30 3.73 -0.81
C PHE A 166 -1.39 2.50 -0.60
N PRO A 167 -1.33 1.55 -1.56
CA PRO A 167 -0.43 0.40 -1.46
C PRO A 167 1.05 0.85 -1.53
N CYS A 168 1.86 0.48 -0.54
CA CYS A 168 3.23 1.00 -0.45
C CYS A 168 4.21 0.13 0.37
N PHE A 169 5.51 0.44 0.25
CA PHE A 169 6.57 -0.11 1.08
C PHE A 169 6.65 0.67 2.41
N ASP A 170 5.63 0.52 3.24
CA ASP A 170 5.46 1.24 4.53
C ASP A 170 6.38 0.71 5.65
N ASP A 171 7.69 0.93 5.49
CA ASP A 171 8.74 0.72 6.49
C ASP A 171 9.77 1.87 6.33
N PRO A 172 10.22 2.52 7.43
CA PRO A 172 11.13 3.67 7.37
C PRO A 172 12.44 3.45 6.59
N ILE A 173 12.86 2.20 6.38
CA ILE A 173 14.06 1.90 5.58
C ILE A 173 13.89 2.23 4.09
N PHE A 174 12.66 2.25 3.58
CA PHE A 174 12.37 2.45 2.16
C PHE A 174 12.17 3.92 1.80
N ARG A 175 13.20 4.74 2.03
CA ARG A 175 13.17 6.17 1.68
C ARG A 175 13.12 6.33 0.16
N THR A 176 12.05 6.97 -0.32
CA THR A 176 11.76 7.09 -1.75
C THR A 176 11.19 8.48 -2.06
N PRO A 177 11.58 9.15 -3.16
CA PRO A 177 10.95 10.39 -3.60
C PRO A 177 9.51 10.17 -4.10
N PHE A 178 8.63 11.15 -3.83
CA PHE A 178 7.23 11.13 -4.23
C PHE A 178 6.91 12.28 -5.20
N LYS A 179 6.15 11.97 -6.25
CA LYS A 179 5.39 12.92 -7.05
C LYS A 179 3.91 12.72 -6.76
N ILE A 180 3.23 13.76 -6.29
CA ILE A 180 1.82 13.67 -5.87
C ILE A 180 0.99 14.57 -6.78
N ASN A 181 -0.08 14.00 -7.33
CA ASN A 181 -1.15 14.71 -8.01
C ASN A 181 -2.44 14.47 -7.22
N LEU A 182 -3.17 15.54 -6.89
CA LEU A 182 -4.41 15.47 -6.13
C LEU A 182 -5.52 16.19 -6.89
N ALA A 183 -6.54 15.45 -7.29
CA ALA A 183 -7.80 15.99 -7.79
C ALA A 183 -8.78 16.12 -6.61
N HIS A 184 -9.33 17.32 -6.44
CA HIS A 184 -10.26 17.68 -5.37
C HIS A 184 -11.29 18.69 -5.89
N PRO A 185 -12.41 18.93 -5.17
CA PRO A 185 -13.38 19.93 -5.58
C PRO A 185 -12.76 21.34 -5.58
N HIS A 186 -13.16 22.17 -6.54
CA HIS A 186 -12.54 23.47 -6.85
C HIS A 186 -12.50 24.45 -5.66
N GLN A 187 -13.51 24.40 -4.79
CA GLN A 187 -13.62 25.23 -3.59
C GLN A 187 -12.56 24.95 -2.51
N TYR A 188 -11.78 23.88 -2.64
CA TYR A 188 -10.74 23.52 -1.68
C TYR A 188 -9.33 23.85 -2.20
N ARG A 189 -8.37 23.86 -1.28
CA ARG A 189 -6.95 23.98 -1.58
C ARG A 189 -6.24 22.70 -1.21
N ALA A 190 -5.34 22.23 -2.08
CA ALA A 190 -4.47 21.10 -1.81
C ALA A 190 -3.12 21.56 -1.23
N LEU A 191 -2.65 20.84 -0.20
CA LEU A 191 -1.33 21.02 0.41
C LEU A 191 -0.60 19.67 0.43
N SER A 192 0.72 19.71 0.34
CA SER A 192 1.60 18.54 0.41
C SER A 192 3.00 18.97 0.88
N ASN A 193 3.93 18.04 1.00
CA ASN A 193 5.32 18.29 1.41
C ASN A 193 6.06 19.26 0.49
N MET A 194 5.71 19.30 -0.81
CA MET A 194 6.38 20.12 -1.82
C MET A 194 5.46 21.22 -2.35
N PRO A 195 6.01 22.36 -2.82
CA PRO A 195 5.24 23.42 -3.46
C PRO A 195 4.43 22.91 -4.67
N VAL A 196 3.29 23.56 -4.91
CA VAL A 196 2.45 23.25 -6.08
C VAL A 196 3.21 23.57 -7.36
N ARG A 197 3.39 22.57 -8.22
CA ARG A 197 4.05 22.74 -9.51
C ARG A 197 3.10 23.27 -10.59
N ARG A 198 1.85 22.79 -10.62
CA ARG A 198 0.83 23.15 -11.62
C ARG A 198 -0.57 22.83 -11.09
N THR A 199 -1.54 23.69 -11.39
CA THR A 199 -2.97 23.43 -11.18
C THR A 199 -3.66 23.42 -12.55
N ILE A 200 -4.52 22.43 -12.78
CA ILE A 200 -5.32 22.30 -14.00
C ILE A 200 -6.79 22.31 -13.56
N ARG A 201 -7.61 23.16 -14.18
CA ARG A 201 -9.06 23.19 -13.96
C ARG A 201 -9.71 22.42 -15.11
N GLN A 202 -10.52 21.42 -14.78
CA GLN A 202 -11.34 20.65 -15.72
C GLN A 202 -12.78 21.09 -15.61
#